data_AF-A0A5D0P2Q4-F1
#
_entry.id   AF-A0A5D0P2Q4-F1
#
_cell.length_a   1.000
_cell.length_b   1.000
_cell.length_c   1.000
_cell.angle_alpha   90.00
_cell.angle_beta   90.00
_cell.angle_gamma   90.00
#
_symmetry.space_group_name_H-M   'P 1'
#
loop_
_entity.id
_entity.type
_entity.pdbx_description
1 polymer ?
#
loop_
_entity_poly.entity_id
_entity_poly.type
_entity_poly.pdbx_seq_one_letter_code
_entity_poly.pdbx_strand_id
1 'polypeptide(L)'
;MIQWTEAGQERTAAWRSALGAPPPRRVVVADDRMPAATAYRLACEGTALLWRGDFQGARQLLAAMGRRCKPAAPGSGFHRHRQAQSQRARTLGMLLVPYAEGHVVPLRRAPDVREACAEVHGADAPPAVGPLRELLGLIGAHEWRRKGVHVPALGARVHPHHGVFSPIRGEYVDLVAEAPLPGDRLAFDVGTGTGVLAAVLARRGVRRVVATDLDRRARAGARGNTGPPRPGDPGGGGGGGPFPPGGAPPGA
;
A
#
# COMPACT_ATOMS: atom_id res chain seq x y z
N MET A 1 12.61 17.26 -7.14
CA MET A 1 13.45 16.75 -8.26
C MET A 1 14.61 15.95 -7.68
N ILE A 2 15.22 15.08 -8.50
CA ILE A 2 16.50 14.42 -8.21
C ILE A 2 17.49 14.74 -9.34
N GLN A 3 18.79 14.59 -9.05
CA GLN A 3 19.87 14.88 -9.98
C GLN A 3 20.92 13.74 -9.93
N TRP A 4 21.54 13.42 -11.06
CA TRP A 4 22.62 12.44 -11.16
C TRP A 4 23.51 12.74 -12.37
N THR A 5 24.69 12.11 -12.43
CA THR A 5 25.57 12.15 -13.59
C THR A 5 25.47 10.83 -14.35
N GLU A 6 25.31 10.90 -15.68
CA GLU A 6 25.24 9.73 -16.57
C GLU A 6 25.98 10.05 -17.87
N ALA A 7 26.95 9.21 -18.25
CA ALA A 7 27.82 9.42 -19.41
C ALA A 7 28.50 10.82 -19.43
N GLY A 8 28.91 11.32 -18.26
CA GLY A 8 29.55 12.63 -18.12
C GLY A 8 28.60 13.82 -18.17
N GLN A 9 27.30 13.61 -18.31
CA GLN A 9 26.29 14.66 -18.35
C GLN A 9 25.47 14.70 -17.07
N GLU A 10 25.21 15.90 -16.56
CA GLU A 10 24.23 16.08 -15.49
C GLU A 10 22.81 15.90 -16.03
N ARG A 11 22.02 15.11 -15.30
CA ARG A 11 20.63 14.81 -15.63
C ARG A 11 19.77 15.05 -14.41
N THR A 12 18.52 15.42 -14.67
CA THR A 12 17.52 15.66 -13.63
C THR A 12 16.21 14.96 -13.98
N ALA A 13 15.41 14.65 -12.95
CA ALA A 13 14.07 14.11 -13.13
C ALA A 13 13.15 14.53 -11.98
N ALA A 14 11.85 14.55 -12.25
CA ALA A 14 10.85 14.64 -11.19
C ALA A 14 10.98 13.44 -10.24
N TRP A 15 10.80 13.69 -8.94
CA TRP A 15 10.78 12.65 -7.93
C TRP A 15 9.35 12.17 -7.73
N ARG A 16 9.14 10.86 -7.64
CA ARG A 16 7.82 10.26 -7.41
C ARG A 16 7.88 9.27 -6.24
N SER A 17 7.03 9.50 -5.24
CA SER A 17 6.74 8.55 -4.17
C SER A 17 5.24 8.58 -3.83
N ALA A 18 4.60 7.42 -3.86
CA ALA A 18 3.23 7.20 -3.39
C ALA A 18 3.13 7.26 -1.85
N LEU A 19 4.27 7.12 -1.14
CA LEU A 19 4.34 7.13 0.32
C LEU A 19 4.83 8.48 0.89
N GLY A 20 5.01 9.49 0.04
CA GLY A 20 5.49 10.80 0.46
C GLY A 20 6.95 10.80 0.94
N ALA A 21 7.75 9.83 0.52
CA ALA A 21 9.17 9.81 0.85
C ALA A 21 9.88 11.04 0.24
N PRO A 22 10.81 11.69 0.96
CA PRO A 22 11.57 12.81 0.39
C PRO A 22 12.51 12.34 -0.73
N PRO A 23 12.86 13.22 -1.69
CA PRO A 23 13.81 12.88 -2.74
C PRO A 23 15.19 12.53 -2.14
N PRO A 24 15.88 11.50 -2.66
CA PRO A 24 17.24 11.19 -2.25
C PRO A 24 18.21 12.30 -2.63
N ARG A 25 19.22 12.54 -1.78
CA ARG A 25 20.23 13.58 -2.00
C ARG A 25 21.34 13.15 -2.96
N ARG A 26 21.60 11.85 -3.07
CA ARG A 26 22.62 11.27 -3.93
C ARG A 26 22.01 10.17 -4.77
N VAL A 27 22.34 10.17 -6.05
CA VAL A 27 21.84 9.18 -7.01
C VAL A 27 23.02 8.77 -7.88
N VAL A 28 23.20 7.46 -8.05
CA VAL A 28 24.19 6.88 -8.98
C VAL A 28 23.49 5.92 -9.93
N VAL A 29 24.03 5.77 -11.13
CA VAL A 29 23.54 4.80 -12.10
C VAL A 29 23.97 3.40 -11.68
N ALA A 30 23.06 2.44 -11.78
CA ALA A 30 23.30 1.02 -11.52
C ALA A 30 22.75 0.16 -12.65
N ASP A 31 23.43 -0.93 -12.98
CA ASP A 31 23.02 -1.89 -14.00
C ASP A 31 23.31 -3.33 -13.53
N ASP A 32 23.09 -4.29 -14.43
CA ASP A 32 23.23 -5.73 -14.17
C ASP A 32 24.63 -6.16 -13.70
N ARG A 33 25.64 -5.29 -13.84
CA ARG A 33 27.02 -5.54 -13.37
C ARG A 33 27.22 -5.21 -11.90
N MET A 34 26.30 -4.49 -11.26
CA MET A 34 26.45 -4.06 -9.87
C MET A 34 26.17 -5.22 -8.89
N PRO A 35 27.15 -5.64 -8.08
CA PRO A 35 26.92 -6.69 -7.09
C PRO A 35 25.93 -6.24 -6.00
N ALA A 36 25.06 -7.15 -5.55
CA ALA A 36 24.05 -6.85 -4.53
C ALA A 36 24.63 -6.36 -3.19
N ALA A 37 25.86 -6.75 -2.84
CA ALA A 37 26.54 -6.25 -1.64
C ALA A 37 26.91 -4.76 -1.78
N THR A 38 27.41 -4.36 -2.95
CA THR A 38 27.73 -2.96 -3.27
C THR A 38 26.47 -2.10 -3.28
N ALA A 39 25.42 -2.57 -3.98
CA ALA A 39 24.12 -1.90 -4.01
C ALA A 39 23.54 -1.69 -2.61
N TYR A 40 23.55 -2.75 -1.77
CA TYR A 40 23.07 -2.67 -0.39
C TYR A 40 23.86 -1.66 0.45
N ARG A 41 25.20 -1.66 0.34
CA ARG A 41 26.05 -0.71 1.07
C ARG A 41 25.74 0.74 0.68
N LEU A 42 25.71 1.04 -0.62
CA LEU A 42 25.39 2.38 -1.14
C LEU A 42 24.00 2.85 -0.65
N ALA A 43 23.01 1.96 -0.70
CA ALA A 43 21.66 2.25 -0.23
C ALA A 43 21.61 2.52 1.29
N CYS A 44 22.39 1.79 2.09
CA CYS A 44 22.53 2.04 3.53
C CYS A 44 23.19 3.39 3.84
N GLU A 45 24.12 3.83 2.99
CA GLU A 45 24.76 5.15 3.06
C GLU A 45 23.87 6.29 2.54
N GLY A 46 22.64 5.97 2.10
CA GLY A 46 21.68 6.96 1.61
C GLY A 46 21.86 7.35 0.13
N THR A 47 22.61 6.55 -0.63
CA THR A 47 22.76 6.72 -2.08
C THR A 47 21.71 5.91 -2.81
N ALA A 48 20.88 6.58 -3.60
CA ALA A 48 19.91 5.92 -4.45
C ALA A 48 20.55 5.38 -5.74
N LEU A 49 20.03 4.27 -6.22
CA LEU A 49 20.51 3.52 -7.37
C LEU A 49 19.49 3.66 -8.49
N LEU A 50 19.79 4.47 -9.49
CA LEU A 50 18.96 4.60 -10.67
C LEU A 50 19.25 3.44 -11.62
N TRP A 51 18.31 2.50 -11.69
CA TRP A 51 18.49 1.26 -12.43
C TRP A 51 18.39 1.45 -13.95
N ARG A 52 19.35 0.87 -14.68
CA ARG A 52 19.47 0.86 -16.15
C ARG A 52 19.61 -0.54 -16.76
N GLY A 53 19.62 -1.58 -15.93
CA GLY A 53 19.46 -2.96 -16.40
C GLY A 53 18.01 -3.26 -16.79
N ASP A 54 17.65 -4.53 -16.89
CA ASP A 54 16.27 -4.91 -17.17
C ASP A 54 15.40 -5.02 -15.91
N PHE A 55 14.07 -5.07 -16.08
CA PHE A 55 13.13 -5.05 -14.97
C PHE A 55 13.23 -6.27 -14.04
N GLN A 56 13.53 -7.45 -14.60
CA GLN A 56 13.69 -8.67 -13.81
C GLN A 56 14.98 -8.60 -12.99
N GLY A 57 16.07 -8.10 -13.58
CA GLY A 57 17.32 -7.80 -12.88
C GLY A 57 17.09 -6.84 -11.70
N ALA A 58 16.30 -5.79 -11.91
CA ALA A 58 15.92 -4.85 -10.85
C ALA A 58 15.20 -5.57 -9.67
N ARG A 59 14.23 -6.44 -9.97
CA ARG A 59 13.50 -7.22 -8.97
C ARG A 59 14.41 -8.18 -8.21
N GLN A 60 15.32 -8.85 -8.93
CA GLN A 60 16.29 -9.76 -8.33
C GLN A 60 17.27 -9.02 -7.41
N LEU A 61 17.77 -7.86 -7.84
CA LEU A 61 18.62 -7.01 -7.02
C LEU A 61 17.89 -6.54 -5.77
N LEU A 62 16.64 -6.07 -5.89
CA LEU A 62 15.81 -5.67 -4.75
C LEU A 62 15.65 -6.82 -3.74
N ALA A 63 15.36 -8.03 -4.22
CA ALA A 63 15.25 -9.22 -3.38
C ALA A 63 16.59 -9.57 -2.70
N ALA A 64 17.70 -9.46 -3.43
CA ALA A 64 19.04 -9.73 -2.92
C ALA A 64 19.49 -8.70 -1.87
N MET A 65 19.15 -7.42 -2.04
CA MET A 65 19.31 -6.39 -1.01
C MET A 65 18.41 -6.68 0.20
N GLY A 66 17.17 -7.14 -0.04
CA GLY A 66 16.23 -7.52 1.00
C GLY A 66 16.73 -8.63 1.91
N ARG A 67 17.44 -9.63 1.36
CA ARG A 67 18.07 -10.70 2.16
C ARG A 67 19.23 -10.21 3.04
N ARG A 68 19.82 -9.05 2.72
CA ARG A 68 20.93 -8.44 3.48
C ARG A 68 20.48 -7.53 4.62
N CYS A 69 19.21 -7.11 4.60
CA CYS A 69 18.64 -6.33 5.69
C CYS A 69 18.48 -7.23 6.94
N LYS A 70 19.13 -6.86 8.04
CA LYS A 70 19.04 -7.62 9.30
C LYS A 70 17.67 -7.40 9.97
N PRO A 71 16.88 -8.47 10.23
CA PRO A 71 15.67 -8.33 11.03
C PRO A 71 16.04 -8.08 12.51
N ALA A 72 15.11 -7.50 13.26
CA ALA A 72 15.25 -7.45 14.72
C ALA A 72 15.16 -8.87 15.29
N ALA A 73 15.96 -9.18 16.31
CA ALA A 73 15.89 -10.48 16.98
C ALA A 73 14.50 -10.72 17.60
N PRO A 74 13.98 -11.95 17.59
CA PRO A 74 12.77 -12.28 18.34
C PRO A 74 12.90 -11.86 19.81
N GLY A 75 11.83 -11.32 20.39
CA GLY A 75 11.85 -10.86 21.79
C GLY A 75 12.60 -9.55 22.03
N SER A 76 13.22 -8.92 21.02
CA SER A 76 13.97 -7.65 21.18
C SER A 76 13.11 -6.40 21.44
N GLY A 77 11.79 -6.57 21.56
CA GLY A 77 10.82 -5.53 21.84
C GLY A 77 10.32 -4.77 20.60
N PHE A 78 9.17 -4.12 20.77
CA PHE A 78 8.46 -3.42 19.70
C PHE A 78 9.30 -2.30 19.05
N HIS A 79 10.05 -1.54 19.84
CA HIS A 79 10.90 -0.47 19.32
C HIS A 79 11.95 -1.01 18.34
N ARG A 80 12.71 -2.05 18.71
CA ARG A 80 13.76 -2.59 17.84
C ARG A 80 13.17 -3.20 16.57
N HIS A 81 12.03 -3.87 16.68
CA HIS A 81 11.28 -4.35 15.52
C HIS A 81 10.92 -3.21 14.55
N ARG A 82 10.33 -2.13 15.06
CA ARG A 82 9.97 -0.95 14.23
C ARG A 82 11.20 -0.28 13.62
N GLN A 83 12.30 -0.19 14.35
CA GLN A 83 13.54 0.40 13.85
C GLN A 83 14.10 -0.43 12.69
N ALA A 84 14.18 -1.76 12.83
CA ALA A 84 14.64 -2.66 11.78
C ALA A 84 13.74 -2.60 10.53
N GLN A 85 12.41 -2.58 10.71
CA GLN A 85 11.46 -2.41 9.59
C GLN A 85 11.64 -1.06 8.89
N SER A 86 11.82 0.03 9.65
CA SER A 86 12.04 1.35 9.08
C SER A 86 13.36 1.43 8.30
N GLN A 87 14.44 0.84 8.84
CA GLN A 87 15.72 0.78 8.15
C GLN A 87 15.61 -0.03 6.86
N ARG A 88 15.01 -1.22 6.92
CA ARG A 88 14.73 -2.06 5.75
C ARG A 88 13.93 -1.29 4.69
N ALA A 89 12.87 -0.59 5.09
CA ALA A 89 12.05 0.20 4.17
C ALA A 89 12.85 1.31 3.50
N ARG A 90 13.68 2.05 4.25
CA ARG A 90 14.57 3.10 3.72
C ARG A 90 15.59 2.54 2.74
N THR A 91 16.34 1.49 3.12
CA THR A 91 17.37 0.88 2.27
C THR A 91 16.78 0.33 0.97
N LEU A 92 15.66 -0.37 1.04
CA LEU A 92 15.02 -0.94 -0.16
C LEU A 92 14.31 0.12 -1.02
N GLY A 93 13.98 1.27 -0.45
CA GLY A 93 13.45 2.43 -1.18
C GLY A 93 14.49 3.13 -2.06
N MET A 94 15.78 2.81 -1.92
CA MET A 94 16.86 3.44 -2.69
C MET A 94 17.06 2.84 -4.07
N LEU A 95 16.46 1.69 -4.41
CA LEU A 95 16.49 1.18 -5.78
C LEU A 95 15.38 1.85 -6.60
N LEU A 96 15.77 2.68 -7.55
CA LEU A 96 14.88 3.53 -8.33
C LEU A 96 14.72 3.05 -9.77
N VAL A 97 13.54 3.29 -10.33
CA VAL A 97 13.23 3.04 -11.74
C VAL A 97 12.62 4.29 -12.38
N PRO A 98 12.86 4.50 -13.69
CA PRO A 98 12.22 5.57 -14.44
C PRO A 98 10.75 5.25 -14.78
N TYR A 99 9.95 6.30 -14.87
CA TYR A 99 8.64 6.35 -15.46
C TYR A 99 8.69 7.37 -16.61
N ALA A 100 8.48 6.91 -17.83
CA ALA A 100 8.24 7.74 -18.99
C ALA A 100 6.78 8.22 -19.02
N GLU A 101 6.43 8.95 -20.07
CA GLU A 101 5.08 9.42 -20.34
C GLU A 101 4.07 8.26 -20.33
N GLY A 102 2.85 8.55 -19.85
CA GLY A 102 1.80 7.54 -19.68
C GLY A 102 2.13 6.45 -18.65
N HIS A 103 3.07 6.68 -17.73
CA HIS A 103 3.58 5.72 -16.74
C HIS A 103 4.30 4.49 -17.31
N VAL A 104 4.79 4.54 -18.54
CA VAL A 104 5.61 3.45 -19.09
C VAL A 104 6.91 3.32 -18.28
N VAL A 105 7.31 2.10 -17.92
CA VAL A 105 8.63 1.84 -17.32
C VAL A 105 9.55 1.41 -18.45
N PRO A 106 10.49 2.26 -18.92
CA PRO A 106 11.30 2.01 -20.11
C PRO A 106 12.48 1.06 -19.81
N LEU A 107 12.19 -0.05 -19.12
CA LEU A 107 13.14 -1.13 -18.87
C LEU A 107 12.72 -2.36 -19.66
N ARG A 108 13.69 -3.10 -20.22
CA ARG A 108 13.40 -4.35 -20.92
C ARG A 108 12.69 -5.32 -19.98
N ARG A 109 11.69 -6.06 -20.48
CA ARG A 109 10.83 -6.99 -19.70
C ARG A 109 10.02 -6.35 -18.57
N ALA A 110 9.85 -5.02 -18.57
CA ALA A 110 8.89 -4.39 -17.68
C ALA A 110 7.46 -4.84 -18.06
N PRO A 111 6.61 -5.18 -17.09
CA PRO A 111 5.19 -5.42 -17.35
C PRO A 111 4.51 -4.11 -17.75
N ASP A 112 3.29 -4.21 -18.30
CA ASP A 112 2.43 -3.05 -18.42
C ASP A 112 1.96 -2.61 -17.02
N VAL A 113 2.25 -1.37 -16.65
CA VAL A 113 1.94 -0.80 -15.33
C VAL A 113 1.06 0.44 -15.41
N ARG A 114 0.55 0.78 -16.62
CA ARG A 114 -0.12 2.06 -16.88
C ARG A 114 -1.34 2.25 -16.01
N GLU A 115 -2.25 1.29 -16.00
CA GLU A 115 -3.48 1.33 -15.20
C GLU A 115 -3.17 1.39 -13.69
N ALA A 116 -2.30 0.50 -13.21
CA ALA A 116 -1.91 0.45 -11.80
C ALA A 116 -1.28 1.78 -11.31
N CYS A 117 -0.50 2.44 -12.17
CA CYS A 117 0.10 3.73 -11.85
C CYS A 117 -0.92 4.87 -11.94
N ALA A 118 -1.79 4.88 -12.96
CA ALA A 118 -2.80 5.93 -13.14
C ALA A 118 -3.80 5.98 -11.98
N GLU A 119 -4.18 4.83 -11.41
CA GLU A 119 -5.05 4.74 -10.23
C GLU A 119 -4.49 5.47 -8.99
N VAL A 120 -3.17 5.67 -8.90
CA VAL A 120 -2.52 6.24 -7.71
C VAL A 120 -1.87 7.59 -7.98
N HIS A 121 -1.26 7.76 -9.15
CA HIS A 121 -0.52 8.97 -9.50
C HIS A 121 -1.36 9.93 -10.38
N GLY A 122 -2.49 9.48 -10.92
CA GLY A 122 -3.27 10.21 -11.92
C GLY A 122 -2.73 9.99 -13.34
N ALA A 123 -3.62 9.93 -14.32
CA ALA A 123 -3.29 9.58 -15.71
C ALA A 123 -2.27 10.52 -16.36
N ASP A 124 -2.30 11.81 -16.00
CA ASP A 124 -1.46 12.85 -16.60
C ASP A 124 -0.18 13.13 -15.80
N ALA A 125 0.23 12.21 -14.91
CA ALA A 125 1.42 12.44 -14.10
C ALA A 125 2.68 12.52 -14.97
N PRO A 126 3.51 13.56 -14.83
CA PRO A 126 4.67 13.77 -15.69
C PRO A 126 5.73 12.68 -15.50
N PRO A 127 6.62 12.47 -16.49
CA PRO A 127 7.76 11.57 -16.36
C PRO A 127 8.54 11.81 -15.07
N ALA A 128 8.94 10.73 -14.40
CA ALA A 128 9.54 10.80 -13.07
C ALA A 128 10.44 9.61 -12.79
N VAL A 129 11.13 9.65 -11.66
CA VAL A 129 11.86 8.52 -11.10
C VAL A 129 11.33 8.24 -9.70
N GLY A 130 11.13 6.97 -9.37
CA GLY A 130 10.64 6.56 -8.06
C GLY A 130 11.10 5.16 -7.64
N PRO A 131 10.82 4.75 -6.39
CA PRO A 131 11.29 3.47 -5.87
C PRO A 131 10.64 2.27 -6.57
N LEU A 132 11.44 1.29 -6.98
CA LEU A 132 10.93 0.03 -7.53
C LEU A 132 10.00 -0.69 -6.54
N ARG A 133 10.33 -0.64 -5.24
CA ARG A 133 9.50 -1.27 -4.20
C ARG A 133 8.08 -0.71 -4.17
N GLU A 134 7.92 0.59 -4.41
CA GLU A 134 6.59 1.21 -4.48
C GLU A 134 5.86 0.76 -5.74
N LEU A 135 6.53 0.73 -6.90
CA LEU A 135 5.95 0.19 -8.14
C LEU A 135 5.43 -1.24 -7.98
N LEU A 136 6.21 -2.12 -7.34
CA LEU A 136 5.79 -3.49 -7.08
C LEU A 136 4.57 -3.55 -6.16
N GLY A 137 4.46 -2.62 -5.21
CA GLY A 137 3.28 -2.45 -4.37
C GLY A 137 2.04 -2.03 -5.17
N LEU A 138 2.19 -1.08 -6.10
CA LEU A 138 1.14 -0.63 -7.01
C LEU A 138 0.61 -1.78 -7.87
N ILE A 139 1.51 -2.51 -8.54
CA ILE A 139 1.17 -3.65 -9.38
C ILE A 139 0.42 -4.71 -8.56
N GLY A 140 0.93 -5.05 -7.38
CA GLY A 140 0.29 -6.02 -6.50
C GLY A 140 -1.10 -5.58 -6.06
N ALA A 141 -1.25 -4.32 -5.63
CA ALA A 141 -2.54 -3.77 -5.21
C ALA A 141 -3.56 -3.74 -6.35
N HIS A 142 -3.14 -3.36 -7.56
CA HIS A 142 -4.00 -3.37 -8.74
C HIS A 142 -4.49 -4.78 -9.09
N GLU A 143 -3.60 -5.78 -9.07
CA GLU A 143 -4.01 -7.17 -9.30
C GLU A 143 -4.99 -7.67 -8.24
N TRP A 144 -4.78 -7.32 -6.96
CA TRP A 144 -5.72 -7.66 -5.89
C TRP A 144 -7.06 -6.96 -6.07
N ARG A 145 -7.06 -5.69 -6.45
CA ARG A 145 -8.27 -4.93 -6.73
C ARG A 145 -9.06 -5.54 -7.87
N ARG A 146 -8.39 -5.92 -8.96
CA ARG A 146 -9.02 -6.51 -10.14
C ARG A 146 -9.61 -7.89 -9.85
N LYS A 147 -8.88 -8.78 -9.18
CA LYS A 147 -9.33 -10.15 -8.89
C LYS A 147 -10.27 -10.26 -7.70
N GLY A 148 -10.15 -9.33 -6.75
CA GLY A 148 -10.77 -9.41 -5.44
C GLY A 148 -10.17 -10.54 -4.58
N VAL A 149 -10.26 -10.36 -3.26
CA VAL A 149 -9.91 -11.38 -2.26
C VAL A 149 -11.17 -12.10 -1.85
N HIS A 150 -11.23 -13.41 -2.03
CA HIS A 150 -12.38 -14.19 -1.57
C HIS A 150 -12.39 -14.25 -0.05
N VAL A 151 -13.54 -13.91 0.55
CA VAL A 151 -13.77 -13.94 1.99
C VAL A 151 -14.86 -14.98 2.27
N PRO A 152 -14.49 -16.18 2.79
CA PRO A 152 -15.43 -17.27 3.02
C PRO A 152 -16.61 -16.87 3.93
N ALA A 153 -16.34 -16.15 5.03
CA ALA A 153 -17.37 -15.66 5.95
C ALA A 153 -18.45 -14.79 5.25
N LEU A 154 -18.13 -14.18 4.11
CA LEU A 154 -19.06 -13.38 3.31
C LEU A 154 -19.62 -14.13 2.10
N GLY A 155 -19.03 -15.25 1.70
CA GLY A 155 -19.32 -15.89 0.41
C GLY A 155 -19.10 -14.96 -0.78
N ALA A 156 -18.23 -13.95 -0.64
CA ALA A 156 -18.07 -12.86 -1.61
C ALA A 156 -16.59 -12.53 -1.85
N ARG A 157 -16.33 -11.60 -2.77
CA ARG A 157 -15.00 -11.03 -3.01
C ARG A 157 -14.94 -9.59 -2.54
N VAL A 158 -13.86 -9.25 -1.85
CA VAL A 158 -13.54 -7.90 -1.37
C VAL A 158 -12.44 -7.32 -2.25
N HIS A 159 -12.65 -6.11 -2.78
CA HIS A 159 -11.75 -5.45 -3.72
C HIS A 159 -11.01 -4.31 -3.01
N PRO A 160 -9.76 -4.53 -2.56
CA PRO A 160 -8.99 -3.52 -1.84
C PRO A 160 -8.52 -2.40 -2.78
N HIS A 161 -8.66 -1.15 -2.33
CA HIS A 161 -7.98 -0.02 -2.98
C HIS A 161 -6.49 0.00 -2.60
N HIS A 162 -5.65 0.60 -3.45
CA HIS A 162 -4.24 0.78 -3.12
C HIS A 162 -4.05 1.53 -1.80
N GLY A 163 -3.15 1.02 -0.95
CA GLY A 163 -2.86 1.56 0.38
C GLY A 163 -3.86 1.15 1.48
N VAL A 164 -4.94 0.46 1.14
CA VAL A 164 -5.92 -0.06 2.09
C VAL A 164 -5.57 -1.50 2.48
N PHE A 165 -5.74 -1.83 3.76
CA PHE A 165 -5.44 -3.17 4.28
C PHE A 165 -6.29 -4.25 3.59
N SER A 166 -5.64 -5.22 2.96
CA SER A 166 -6.28 -6.31 2.23
C SER A 166 -6.51 -7.53 3.12
N PRO A 167 -7.69 -8.16 3.11
CA PRO A 167 -8.03 -9.32 3.96
C PRO A 167 -7.41 -10.64 3.45
N ILE A 168 -6.12 -10.63 3.09
CA ILE A 168 -5.43 -11.82 2.55
C ILE A 168 -5.10 -12.89 3.60
N ARG A 169 -5.16 -12.53 4.90
CA ARG A 169 -5.01 -13.44 6.03
C ARG A 169 -6.34 -13.44 6.79
N GLY A 170 -7.14 -14.46 6.57
CA GLY A 170 -8.55 -14.49 6.96
C GLY A 170 -8.82 -14.72 8.44
N GLU A 171 -7.82 -15.07 9.26
CA GLU A 171 -8.08 -15.60 10.62
C GLU A 171 -8.82 -14.58 11.50
N TYR A 172 -8.51 -13.29 11.37
CA TYR A 172 -9.21 -12.23 12.12
C TYR A 172 -10.66 -12.05 11.67
N VAL A 173 -10.97 -12.36 10.41
CA VAL A 173 -12.34 -12.32 9.87
C VAL A 173 -13.16 -13.45 10.47
N ASP A 174 -12.59 -14.64 10.55
CA ASP A 174 -13.24 -15.83 11.11
C ASP A 174 -13.53 -15.64 12.61
N LEU A 175 -12.59 -15.06 13.37
CA LEU A 175 -12.81 -14.68 14.77
C LEU A 175 -14.04 -13.78 14.95
N VAL A 176 -14.20 -12.77 14.08
CA VAL A 176 -15.36 -11.87 14.12
C VAL A 176 -16.62 -12.54 13.57
N ALA A 177 -16.50 -13.53 12.67
CA ALA A 177 -17.63 -14.29 12.15
C ALA A 177 -18.24 -15.21 13.22
N GLU A 178 -17.41 -15.78 14.09
CA GLU A 178 -17.80 -16.82 15.06
C GLU A 178 -18.11 -16.25 16.47
N ALA A 179 -17.41 -15.21 16.92
CA ALA A 179 -17.53 -14.72 18.29
C ALA A 179 -18.97 -14.27 18.62
N PRO A 180 -19.54 -14.61 19.79
CA PRO A 180 -20.91 -14.21 20.14
C PRO A 180 -21.07 -12.69 20.14
N LEU A 181 -22.17 -12.19 19.56
CA LEU A 181 -22.47 -10.76 19.55
C LEU A 181 -23.20 -10.38 20.85
N PRO A 182 -22.79 -9.30 21.53
CA PRO A 182 -23.50 -8.81 22.72
C PRO A 182 -24.87 -8.21 22.40
N GLY A 183 -25.16 -7.97 21.12
CA GLY A 183 -26.44 -7.49 20.61
C GLY A 183 -26.37 -7.24 19.11
N ASP A 184 -27.53 -6.95 18.50
CA ASP A 184 -27.69 -6.80 17.04
C ASP A 184 -28.02 -5.36 16.61
N ARG A 185 -28.08 -4.40 17.54
CA ARG A 185 -28.66 -3.09 17.24
C ARG A 185 -27.72 -2.17 16.46
N LEU A 186 -26.48 -2.05 16.93
CA LEU A 186 -25.51 -1.07 16.43
C LEU A 186 -24.09 -1.58 16.63
N ALA A 187 -23.25 -1.47 15.61
CA ALA A 187 -21.81 -1.68 15.70
C ALA A 187 -21.05 -0.51 15.05
N PHE A 188 -19.84 -0.26 15.56
CA PHE A 188 -18.89 0.68 14.97
C PHE A 188 -17.67 -0.10 14.46
N ASP A 189 -17.35 0.08 13.18
CA ASP A 189 -16.14 -0.45 12.55
C ASP A 189 -15.16 0.72 12.32
N VAL A 190 -14.23 0.90 13.27
CA VAL A 190 -13.29 2.02 13.30
C VAL A 190 -11.98 1.64 12.61
N GLY A 191 -11.62 2.38 11.56
CA GLY A 191 -10.54 1.97 10.66
C GLY A 191 -11.00 0.87 9.72
N THR A 192 -12.21 1.02 9.16
CA THR A 192 -12.91 -0.01 8.39
C THR A 192 -12.10 -0.58 7.22
N GLY A 193 -11.14 0.19 6.69
CA GLY A 193 -10.26 -0.25 5.63
C GLY A 193 -11.05 -0.70 4.39
N THR A 194 -11.08 -2.00 4.13
CA THR A 194 -11.82 -2.59 3.01
C THR A 194 -13.32 -2.71 3.24
N GLY A 195 -13.82 -2.45 4.45
CA GLY A 195 -15.21 -2.71 4.84
C GLY A 195 -15.49 -4.16 5.19
N VAL A 196 -14.47 -5.02 5.26
CA VAL A 196 -14.65 -6.47 5.42
C VAL A 196 -15.34 -6.82 6.75
N LEU A 197 -14.95 -6.19 7.86
CA LEU A 197 -15.56 -6.46 9.16
C LEU A 197 -16.96 -5.85 9.25
N ALA A 198 -17.16 -4.64 8.73
CA ALA A 198 -18.49 -4.06 8.60
C ALA A 198 -19.46 -4.97 7.81
N ALA A 199 -18.99 -5.54 6.69
CA ALA A 199 -19.78 -6.49 5.90
C ALA A 199 -20.12 -7.76 6.68
N VAL A 200 -19.16 -8.30 7.45
CA VAL A 200 -19.38 -9.49 8.28
C VAL A 200 -20.42 -9.21 9.36
N LEU A 201 -20.30 -8.11 10.08
CA LEU A 201 -21.26 -7.71 11.11
C LEU A 201 -22.66 -7.53 10.53
N ALA A 202 -22.78 -6.90 9.36
CA ALA A 202 -24.06 -6.76 8.67
C ALA A 202 -24.65 -8.12 8.24
N ARG A 203 -23.82 -9.05 7.75
CA ARG A 203 -24.25 -10.41 7.39
C ARG A 203 -24.69 -11.22 8.61
N ARG A 204 -24.10 -10.97 9.77
CA ARG A 204 -24.49 -11.58 11.05
C ARG A 204 -25.76 -11.00 11.67
N GLY A 205 -26.39 -10.02 11.02
CA GLY A 205 -27.68 -9.46 11.45
C GLY A 205 -27.58 -8.19 12.28
N VAL A 206 -26.41 -7.55 12.40
CA VAL A 206 -26.32 -6.23 13.03
C VAL A 206 -27.09 -5.22 12.19
N ARG A 207 -28.15 -4.64 12.78
CA ARG A 207 -29.12 -3.75 12.14
C ARG A 207 -28.50 -2.47 11.58
N ARG A 208 -27.50 -1.91 12.27
CA ARG A 208 -26.79 -0.71 11.83
C ARG A 208 -25.29 -0.86 12.07
N VAL A 209 -24.49 -0.67 11.02
CA VAL A 209 -23.03 -0.66 11.12
C VAL A 209 -22.51 0.69 10.67
N VAL A 210 -21.82 1.39 11.57
CA VAL A 210 -21.17 2.67 11.27
C VAL A 210 -19.69 2.42 11.03
N ALA A 211 -19.28 2.48 9.77
CA ALA A 211 -17.91 2.25 9.34
C ALA A 211 -17.18 3.59 9.13
N THR A 212 -16.05 3.79 9.82
CA THR A 212 -15.25 5.01 9.75
C THR A 212 -13.82 4.71 9.33
N ASP A 213 -13.21 5.65 8.59
CA ASP A 213 -11.79 5.61 8.26
C ASP A 213 -11.30 7.03 7.99
N LEU A 214 -10.03 7.30 8.26
CA LEU A 214 -9.39 8.58 7.91
C LEU A 214 -9.13 8.64 6.40
N ASP A 215 -8.77 7.52 5.78
CA ASP A 215 -8.44 7.46 4.35
C ASP A 215 -9.71 7.46 3.49
N ARG A 216 -9.82 8.44 2.59
CA ARG A 216 -10.92 8.54 1.63
C ARG A 216 -11.04 7.31 0.73
N ARG A 217 -9.90 6.68 0.38
CA ARG A 217 -9.86 5.46 -0.46
C ARG A 217 -10.43 4.26 0.28
N ALA A 218 -10.16 4.14 1.59
CA ALA A 218 -10.75 3.10 2.44
C ALA A 218 -12.27 3.27 2.50
N ARG A 219 -12.76 4.49 2.79
CA ARG A 219 -14.21 4.77 2.80
C ARG A 219 -14.89 4.47 1.45
N ALA A 220 -14.26 4.84 0.33
CA ALA A 220 -14.79 4.55 -1.00
C ALA A 220 -14.80 3.03 -1.30
N GLY A 221 -13.71 2.34 -0.98
CA GLY A 221 -13.59 0.89 -1.15
C GLY A 221 -14.58 0.11 -0.29
N ALA A 222 -14.75 0.49 0.98
CA ALA A 222 -15.72 -0.11 1.89
C ALA A 222 -17.14 -0.02 1.32
N ARG A 223 -17.57 1.17 0.87
CA ARG A 223 -18.88 1.36 0.23
C ARG A 223 -19.07 0.49 -1.02
N GLY A 224 -18.03 0.35 -1.85
CA GLY A 224 -18.07 -0.52 -3.03
C GLY A 224 -18.20 -2.01 -2.68
N ASN A 225 -17.55 -2.46 -1.61
CA ASN A 225 -17.54 -3.87 -1.18
C ASN A 225 -18.80 -4.28 -0.40
N THR A 226 -19.45 -3.34 0.31
CA THR A 226 -20.66 -3.62 1.09
C THR A 226 -21.96 -3.49 0.30
N GLY A 227 -21.90 -2.95 -0.93
CA GLY A 227 -23.08 -2.62 -1.73
C GLY A 227 -23.84 -1.39 -1.21
N PRO A 228 -24.91 -0.94 -1.91
CA PRO A 228 -25.72 0.18 -1.45
C PRO A 228 -26.43 -0.17 -0.12
N PRO A 229 -26.68 0.82 0.75
CA PRO A 229 -27.45 0.61 1.97
C PRO A 229 -28.83 0.02 1.63
N ARG A 230 -29.33 -0.88 2.49
CA ARG A 230 -30.70 -1.41 2.32
C ARG A 230 -31.71 -0.26 2.45
N PRO A 231 -32.83 -0.27 1.69
CA PRO A 231 -33.88 0.73 1.84
C PRO A 231 -34.36 0.77 3.30
N GLY A 232 -34.23 1.94 3.95
CA GLY A 232 -34.58 2.15 5.37
C GLY A 232 -33.41 2.30 6.34
N ASP A 233 -32.16 2.20 5.88
CA ASP A 233 -30.97 2.40 6.73
C ASP A 233 -30.62 3.90 6.85
N PRO A 234 -30.60 4.51 8.07
CA PRO A 234 -30.18 5.90 8.26
C PRO A 234 -28.64 6.00 8.25
N GLY A 235 -28.04 5.46 7.19
CA GLY A 235 -26.61 5.41 6.92
C GLY A 235 -26.09 6.74 6.38
N GLY A 236 -26.22 7.80 7.17
CA GLY A 236 -25.48 9.03 6.93
C GLY A 236 -23.99 8.74 7.08
N GLY A 237 -23.26 8.74 5.95
CA GLY A 237 -21.80 8.72 5.94
C GLY A 237 -21.27 10.01 6.56
N GLY A 238 -21.24 10.08 7.88
CA GLY A 238 -20.83 11.24 8.65
C GLY A 238 -19.37 11.15 9.11
N GLY A 239 -18.58 12.12 8.66
CA GLY A 239 -17.33 12.53 9.32
C GLY A 239 -16.05 11.85 8.81
N GLY A 240 -15.06 12.66 8.44
CA GLY A 240 -13.70 12.22 8.11
C GLY A 240 -12.82 11.91 9.33
N GLY A 241 -13.41 11.72 10.51
CA GLY A 241 -12.74 11.33 11.76
C GLY A 241 -12.95 9.86 12.09
N PRO A 242 -12.16 9.27 13.03
CA PRO A 242 -12.30 7.87 13.43
C PRO A 242 -13.60 7.59 14.19
N PHE A 243 -14.23 8.62 14.74
CA PHE A 243 -15.55 8.56 15.37
C PHE A 243 -16.52 9.47 14.61
N PRO A 244 -17.80 9.09 14.45
CA PRO A 244 -18.80 10.03 13.96
C PRO A 244 -18.92 11.20 14.95
N PRO A 245 -19.23 12.43 14.48
CA PRO A 245 -19.51 13.56 15.38
C PRO A 245 -20.62 13.15 16.37
N GLY A 246 -20.33 13.28 17.67
CA GLY A 246 -21.05 12.59 18.73
C GLY A 246 -22.55 12.91 18.81
N GLY A 247 -23.36 11.85 18.90
CA GLY A 247 -24.60 11.89 19.67
C GLY A 247 -24.33 11.16 20.98
N ALA A 248 -24.37 11.87 22.10
CA ALA A 248 -24.29 11.24 23.42
C ALA A 248 -25.39 10.17 23.53
N PRO A 249 -25.13 8.99 24.14
CA PRO A 249 -26.23 8.10 24.53
C PRO A 249 -27.14 8.87 25.50
N PRO A 250 -28.48 8.78 25.38
CA PRO A 250 -29.34 9.26 26.45
C PRO A 250 -28.94 8.50 27.72
N GLY A 251 -28.63 9.26 28.79
CA GLY A 251 -28.21 8.72 30.07
C GLY A 251 -29.18 7.66 30.58
N ALA A 252 -28.62 6.59 31.10
CA ALA A 252 -29.33 5.67 32.00
C ALA A 252 -29.42 6.30 33.38
#